data_AF-A0A921N008-F1
#
_entry.id   AF-A0A921N008-F1
#
_cell.length_a   1.000
_cell.length_b   1.000
_cell.length_c   1.000
_cell.angle_alpha   90.00
_cell.angle_beta   90.00
_cell.angle_gamma   90.00
#
_symmetry.space_group_name_H-M   'P 1'
#
loop_
_entity.id
_entity.type
_entity.pdbx_description
1 polymer ?
#
loop_
_entity_poly.entity_id
_entity_poly.type
_entity_poly.pdbx_seq_one_letter_code
_entity_poly.pdbx_strand_id
1 'polypeptide(L)'
;MASLPSLGSKAPNFKANTTNGPINLSDYKGKWVVLFSHPGDFTPVCTTEFLCFAKYYDEFKKRNTEIIGLSIDSNSSHLAWIYNIFQFTGVEIPFPIIEDRDMSIAKLYGMISEPMSNTSTVRSVFIIDDKQILRTILYYPLTTGRNIPEILRIIEALQTSDRDNVVTPANWFPGMPVILPYPKTYKELKNKVKKCSSANSNCSCMDWYLCFVPDKNSEKPIYNSKDCRPEITNPKFQPINVDYCPNVNPIVMEYVLGNPQNVDAQLLDVVIYAFVEINPDGTLYVPSPTYLRQLVQLKLEKPELQVIAAIGGWGTDGFSDAAATPASRYNFARQARDLVNQYGLDGIDIDWEYPGSSAAGIKSSPQDRENFTLLLTALRDVLGNNAWLSVAGTGDSAYIRNSAEIANIAPLINYFNLMSYDFTAGETGENGRKHQANLYPSDLSLPGYSIDDMVNNLIEAGMPSEKILLGVPFYGRLGATITKSYDELRKNYINKNGYEVAFDKQAQVPYLVKNGKFVMSYDDALSIFLKGQYVLRNCLGGIFSWTSTYDQANILAKSMNESIYEPNILKGELEQVFGQF
;
A
#
# COMPACT_ATOMS: atom_id res chain seq x y z
N MET A 1 12.98 -6.45 50.98
CA MET A 1 12.13 -6.79 49.82
C MET A 1 10.96 -5.83 49.81
N ALA A 2 10.75 -5.10 48.72
CA ALA A 2 9.52 -4.32 48.56
C ALA A 2 8.36 -5.30 48.41
N SER A 3 7.31 -5.15 49.23
CA SER A 3 6.09 -5.93 49.11
C SER A 3 5.34 -5.52 47.85
N LEU A 4 4.79 -6.49 47.11
CA LEU A 4 3.89 -6.22 45.99
C LEU A 4 2.78 -5.23 46.39
N PRO A 5 2.38 -4.31 45.50
CA PRO A 5 1.27 -3.40 45.77
C PRO A 5 0.00 -4.18 46.13
N SER A 6 -0.65 -3.81 47.23
CA SER A 6 -1.87 -4.50 47.67
C SER A 6 -3.05 -4.08 46.80
N LEU A 7 -3.83 -5.06 46.33
CA LEU A 7 -5.12 -4.80 45.69
C LEU A 7 -6.01 -3.95 46.60
N GLY A 8 -6.68 -2.94 46.03
CA GLY A 8 -7.54 -2.00 46.76
C GLY A 8 -6.79 -0.88 47.52
N SER A 9 -5.46 -0.85 47.47
CA SER A 9 -4.67 0.25 48.01
C SER A 9 -4.36 1.32 46.96
N LYS A 10 -3.91 2.50 47.40
CA LYS A 10 -3.45 3.54 46.48
C LYS A 10 -2.23 3.04 45.71
N ALA A 11 -2.25 3.15 44.39
CA ALA A 11 -1.16 2.75 43.53
C ALA A 11 0.13 3.53 43.90
N PRO A 12 1.29 2.87 43.99
CA PRO A 12 2.55 3.55 44.26
C PRO A 12 2.85 4.61 43.20
N ASN A 13 3.10 5.85 43.63
CA ASN A 13 3.37 6.92 42.69
C ASN A 13 4.77 6.78 42.07
N PHE A 14 4.92 7.20 40.81
CA PHE A 14 6.22 7.23 40.12
C PHE A 14 6.32 8.46 39.20
N LYS A 15 7.57 8.77 38.83
CA LYS A 15 7.94 9.73 37.78
C LYS A 15 8.86 8.99 36.80
N ALA A 16 8.60 9.11 35.51
CA ALA A 16 9.30 8.34 34.48
C ALA A 16 9.55 9.17 33.22
N ASN A 17 10.65 8.88 32.51
CA ASN A 17 10.83 9.28 31.13
C ASN A 17 10.17 8.26 30.21
N THR A 18 9.54 8.74 29.14
CA THR A 18 8.88 7.88 28.16
C THR A 18 9.16 8.32 26.74
N THR A 19 8.73 7.51 25.78
CA THR A 19 8.71 7.85 24.35
C THR A 19 7.96 9.15 24.03
N ASN A 20 7.03 9.58 24.91
CA ASN A 20 6.22 10.79 24.72
C ASN A 20 6.65 11.92 25.66
N GLY A 21 7.84 11.81 26.27
CA GLY A 21 8.35 12.76 27.27
C GLY A 21 8.09 12.31 28.71
N PRO A 22 8.43 13.16 29.70
CA PRO A 22 8.32 12.80 31.11
C PRO A 22 6.87 12.79 31.60
N ILE A 23 6.51 11.80 32.42
CA ILE A 23 5.17 11.65 33.03
C ILE A 23 5.26 11.39 34.53
N ASN A 24 4.19 11.70 35.26
CA ASN A 24 3.95 11.21 36.62
C ASN A 24 2.62 10.44 36.67
N LEU A 25 2.55 9.36 37.46
CA LEU A 25 1.28 8.65 37.63
C LEU A 25 0.16 9.57 38.18
N SER A 26 0.54 10.56 39.00
CA SER A 26 -0.39 11.54 39.54
C SER A 26 -1.13 12.37 38.48
N ASP A 27 -0.55 12.51 37.29
CA ASP A 27 -1.09 13.31 36.19
C ASP A 27 -2.34 12.65 35.57
N TYR A 28 -2.52 11.35 35.82
CA TYR A 28 -3.65 10.55 35.37
C TYR A 28 -4.82 10.53 36.37
N LYS A 29 -4.79 11.34 37.43
CA LYS A 29 -5.93 11.46 38.37
C LYS A 29 -7.21 11.83 37.63
N GLY A 30 -8.31 11.15 37.91
CA GLY A 30 -9.57 11.30 37.18
C GLY A 30 -9.69 10.45 35.91
N LYS A 31 -8.65 9.68 35.58
CA LYS A 31 -8.64 8.68 34.49
C LYS A 31 -8.23 7.32 35.02
N TRP A 32 -8.68 6.28 34.34
CA TRP A 32 -8.18 4.93 34.57
C TRP A 32 -6.83 4.76 33.85
N VAL A 33 -5.96 3.90 34.38
CA VAL A 33 -4.65 3.61 33.80
C VAL A 33 -4.45 2.10 33.72
N VAL A 34 -4.08 1.61 32.53
CA VAL A 34 -3.51 0.28 32.32
C VAL A 34 -2.00 0.44 32.24
N LEU A 35 -1.32 0.14 33.34
CA LEU A 35 0.14 0.05 33.37
C LEU A 35 0.53 -1.39 33.09
N PHE A 36 1.33 -1.62 32.05
CA PHE A 36 1.78 -2.96 31.73
C PHE A 36 3.29 -3.02 31.50
N SER A 37 3.88 -4.17 31.78
CA SER A 37 5.29 -4.44 31.48
C SER A 37 5.46 -5.41 30.32
N HIS A 38 6.57 -5.27 29.58
CA HIS A 38 6.99 -6.22 28.55
C HIS A 38 8.46 -6.64 28.74
N PRO A 39 8.81 -7.91 28.46
CA PRO A 39 10.17 -8.42 28.68
C PRO A 39 11.28 -7.68 27.94
N GLY A 40 10.99 -7.14 26.75
CA GLY A 40 11.95 -6.32 26.02
C GLY A 40 11.50 -5.98 24.61
N ASP A 41 12.11 -4.93 24.07
CA ASP A 41 11.94 -4.47 22.70
C ASP A 41 12.46 -5.51 21.69
N PHE A 42 12.02 -5.42 20.43
CA PHE A 42 12.42 -6.33 19.35
C PHE A 42 12.16 -7.83 19.62
N THR A 43 11.19 -8.14 20.50
CA THR A 43 10.81 -9.54 20.78
C THR A 43 9.44 -9.87 20.18
N PRO A 44 9.24 -11.10 19.65
CA PRO A 44 8.09 -11.41 18.80
C PRO A 44 6.74 -11.29 19.52
N VAL A 45 6.64 -11.82 20.74
CA VAL A 45 5.38 -11.75 21.51
C VAL A 45 5.06 -10.31 21.90
N CYS A 46 6.04 -9.52 22.32
CA CYS A 46 5.83 -8.11 22.68
C CYS A 46 5.34 -7.31 21.47
N THR A 47 5.91 -7.52 20.29
CA THR A 47 5.47 -6.86 19.05
C THR A 47 3.99 -7.15 18.78
N THR A 48 3.57 -8.42 18.90
CA THR A 48 2.14 -8.77 18.71
C THR A 48 1.22 -8.13 19.74
N GLU A 49 1.66 -8.00 20.99
CA GLU A 49 0.87 -7.37 22.06
C GLU A 49 0.73 -5.86 21.85
N PHE A 50 1.80 -5.18 21.45
CA PHE A 50 1.77 -3.74 21.20
C PHE A 50 0.88 -3.38 20.01
N LEU A 51 0.95 -4.14 18.92
CA LEU A 51 0.04 -4.01 17.78
C LEU A 51 -1.42 -4.18 18.20
N CYS A 52 -1.70 -5.15 19.09
CA CYS A 52 -3.04 -5.38 19.61
C CYS A 52 -3.51 -4.25 20.53
N PHE A 53 -2.66 -3.75 21.44
CA PHE A 53 -2.99 -2.58 22.26
C PHE A 53 -3.25 -1.33 21.42
N ALA A 54 -2.46 -1.10 20.36
CA ALA A 54 -2.64 0.01 19.44
C ALA A 54 -4.00 -0.09 18.72
N LYS A 55 -4.34 -1.28 18.20
CA LYS A 55 -5.65 -1.54 17.57
C LYS A 55 -6.84 -1.26 18.50
N TYR A 56 -6.72 -1.59 19.78
CA TYR A 56 -7.79 -1.37 20.77
C TYR A 56 -7.71 -0.02 21.48
N TYR A 57 -6.74 0.82 21.15
CA TYR A 57 -6.45 2.04 21.90
C TYR A 57 -7.68 2.95 22.06
N ASP A 58 -8.43 3.17 20.97
CA ASP A 58 -9.64 4.00 21.00
C ASP A 58 -10.74 3.44 21.92
N GLU A 59 -10.81 2.12 22.09
CA GLU A 59 -11.75 1.49 23.03
C GLU A 59 -11.37 1.78 24.49
N PHE A 60 -10.08 1.81 24.81
CA PHE A 60 -9.62 2.27 26.13
C PHE A 60 -9.97 3.75 26.33
N LYS A 61 -9.75 4.59 25.31
CA LYS A 61 -10.06 6.03 25.37
C LYS A 61 -11.55 6.30 25.59
N LYS A 62 -12.45 5.58 24.92
CA LYS A 62 -13.91 5.67 25.12
C LYS A 62 -14.32 5.40 26.58
N ARG A 63 -13.52 4.60 27.31
CA ARG A 63 -13.74 4.24 28.72
C ARG A 63 -12.94 5.11 29.68
N ASN A 64 -12.48 6.29 29.24
CA ASN A 64 -11.64 7.20 30.03
C ASN A 64 -10.41 6.47 30.64
N THR A 65 -9.80 5.59 29.86
CA THR A 65 -8.65 4.78 30.26
C THR A 65 -7.44 5.08 29.38
N GLU A 66 -6.29 5.33 30.01
CA GLU A 66 -5.00 5.50 29.34
C GLU A 66 -4.14 4.24 29.47
N ILE A 67 -3.24 4.04 28.52
CA ILE A 67 -2.33 2.88 28.49
C ILE A 67 -0.91 3.37 28.68
N ILE A 68 -0.10 2.64 29.46
CA ILE A 68 1.32 2.93 29.67
C ILE A 68 2.10 1.62 29.62
N GLY A 69 3.02 1.49 28.67
CA GLY A 69 3.96 0.38 28.58
C GLY A 69 5.22 0.63 29.41
N LEU A 70 5.95 -0.44 29.73
CA LEU A 70 7.21 -0.37 30.49
C LEU A 70 8.11 -1.55 30.16
N SER A 71 9.38 -1.29 29.87
CA SER A 71 10.45 -2.29 30.05
C SER A 71 11.69 -1.63 30.66
N ILE A 72 12.73 -2.44 30.88
CA ILE A 72 14.02 -1.96 31.38
C ILE A 72 14.96 -1.54 30.24
N ASP A 73 14.47 -1.49 29.00
CA ASP A 73 15.24 -1.01 27.86
C ASP A 73 15.39 0.52 27.92
N SER A 74 16.22 1.07 27.03
CA SER A 74 16.43 2.52 26.94
C SER A 74 15.36 3.18 26.07
N ASN A 75 15.09 4.47 26.29
CA ASN A 75 14.16 5.20 25.42
C ASN A 75 14.60 5.18 23.93
N SER A 76 15.91 5.20 23.66
CA SER A 76 16.42 5.06 22.28
C SER A 76 16.04 3.70 21.66
N SER A 77 16.04 2.63 22.45
CA SER A 77 15.59 1.31 22.01
C SER A 77 14.09 1.31 21.73
N HIS A 78 13.29 1.89 22.62
CA HIS A 78 11.84 2.01 22.42
C HIS A 78 11.50 2.76 21.14
N LEU A 79 12.13 3.91 20.92
CA LEU A 79 11.93 4.73 19.72
C LEU A 79 12.31 3.97 18.44
N ALA A 80 13.46 3.29 18.45
CA ALA A 80 13.87 2.47 17.31
C ALA A 80 12.90 1.32 17.04
N TRP A 81 12.38 0.69 18.10
CA TRP A 81 11.47 -0.44 17.99
C TRP A 81 10.06 -0.03 17.52
N ILE A 82 9.46 1.03 18.08
CA ILE A 82 8.15 1.51 17.62
C ILE A 82 8.23 2.06 16.20
N TYR A 83 9.34 2.68 15.82
CA TYR A 83 9.57 3.10 14.44
C TYR A 83 9.68 1.88 13.52
N ASN A 84 10.41 0.84 13.94
CA ASN A 84 10.48 -0.42 13.19
C ASN A 84 9.09 -1.07 13.01
N ILE A 85 8.27 -1.11 14.05
CA ILE A 85 6.88 -1.58 13.96
C ILE A 85 6.11 -0.77 12.91
N PHE A 86 6.19 0.57 12.98
CA PHE A 86 5.52 1.44 12.02
C PHE A 86 5.99 1.18 10.59
N GLN A 87 7.29 1.09 10.34
CA GLN A 87 7.85 0.84 9.01
C GLN A 87 7.35 -0.47 8.38
N PHE A 88 7.22 -1.54 9.17
CA PHE A 88 6.80 -2.85 8.65
C PHE A 88 5.29 -3.08 8.65
N THR A 89 4.52 -2.35 9.48
CA THR A 89 3.09 -2.63 9.72
C THR A 89 2.16 -1.44 9.56
N GLY A 90 2.70 -0.24 9.33
CA GLY A 90 1.94 1.01 9.21
C GLY A 90 1.20 1.43 10.48
N VAL A 91 1.30 0.64 11.56
CA VAL A 91 0.65 0.91 12.83
C VAL A 91 1.57 1.76 13.70
N GLU A 92 1.13 2.96 14.05
CA GLU A 92 1.74 3.76 15.09
C GLU A 92 1.36 3.25 16.48
N ILE A 93 2.29 3.34 17.44
CA ILE A 93 2.03 3.00 18.84
C ILE A 93 1.59 4.29 19.57
N PRO A 94 0.31 4.43 19.95
CA PRO A 94 -0.26 5.72 20.35
C PRO A 94 -0.10 6.03 21.85
N PHE A 95 0.59 5.19 22.60
CA PHE A 95 0.73 5.30 24.05
C PHE A 95 2.20 5.28 24.49
N PRO A 96 2.53 5.93 25.63
CA PRO A 96 3.91 6.04 26.09
C PRO A 96 4.50 4.70 26.57
N ILE A 97 5.79 4.52 26.33
CA ILE A 97 6.60 3.43 26.89
C ILE A 97 7.62 4.02 27.86
N ILE A 98 7.60 3.59 29.12
CA ILE A 98 8.53 3.99 30.17
C ILE A 98 9.89 3.31 29.95
N GLU A 99 10.96 4.11 29.98
CA GLU A 99 12.33 3.59 30.18
C GLU A 99 12.57 3.37 31.69
N ASP A 100 12.68 2.11 32.13
CA ASP A 100 12.93 1.77 33.54
C ASP A 100 14.29 1.10 33.73
N ARG A 101 15.34 1.76 33.21
CA ARG A 101 16.73 1.24 33.17
C ARG A 101 17.28 0.85 34.54
N ASP A 102 16.88 1.54 35.60
CA ASP A 102 17.31 1.27 36.98
C ASP A 102 16.40 0.26 37.72
N MET A 103 15.34 -0.20 37.04
CA MET A 103 14.31 -1.11 37.53
C MET A 103 13.53 -0.56 38.74
N SER A 104 13.55 0.76 38.97
CA SER A 104 12.94 1.36 40.15
C SER A 104 11.43 1.15 40.15
N ILE A 105 10.77 1.34 39.00
CA ILE A 105 9.31 1.19 38.85
C ILE A 105 8.95 -0.30 38.78
N ALA A 106 9.71 -1.10 38.04
CA ALA A 106 9.51 -2.53 37.92
C ALA A 106 9.62 -3.22 39.29
N LYS A 107 10.57 -2.83 40.14
CA LYS A 107 10.66 -3.33 41.54
C LYS A 107 9.51 -2.81 42.40
N LEU A 108 9.11 -1.55 42.24
CA LEU A 108 8.00 -0.94 42.98
C LEU A 108 6.67 -1.67 42.75
N TYR A 109 6.45 -2.14 41.52
CA TYR A 109 5.25 -2.88 41.12
C TYR A 109 5.42 -4.40 41.14
N GLY A 110 6.63 -4.91 41.39
CA GLY A 110 6.94 -6.35 41.40
C GLY A 110 6.91 -7.01 40.02
N MET A 111 7.21 -6.26 38.97
CA MET A 111 7.34 -6.72 37.59
C MET A 111 8.64 -7.50 37.33
N ILE A 112 9.51 -7.68 38.33
CA ILE A 112 10.71 -8.52 38.25
C ILE A 112 10.45 -9.82 39.03
N SER A 113 10.64 -10.96 38.36
CA SER A 113 10.57 -12.28 39.00
C SER A 113 11.91 -12.97 38.85
N GLU A 114 12.77 -12.89 39.87
CA GLU A 114 14.14 -13.42 39.83
C GLU A 114 14.25 -14.89 39.36
N PRO A 115 13.34 -15.81 39.74
CA PRO A 115 13.37 -17.18 39.22
C PRO A 115 13.13 -17.30 37.71
N MET A 116 12.52 -16.28 37.08
CA MET A 116 12.24 -16.24 35.65
C MET A 116 13.26 -15.41 34.87
N SER A 117 13.62 -14.25 35.42
CA SER A 117 14.61 -13.33 34.85
C SER A 117 15.00 -12.26 35.86
N ASN A 118 16.28 -11.92 35.92
CA ASN A 118 16.80 -10.76 36.63
C ASN A 118 17.23 -9.62 35.68
N THR A 119 17.18 -9.84 34.37
CA THR A 119 17.56 -8.88 33.32
C THR A 119 16.39 -8.51 32.41
N SER A 120 15.16 -8.81 32.79
CA SER A 120 13.95 -8.38 32.08
C SER A 120 12.73 -8.40 33.00
N THR A 121 11.71 -7.65 32.65
CA THR A 121 10.42 -7.74 33.36
C THR A 121 9.67 -9.01 32.96
N VAL A 122 8.83 -9.51 33.86
CA VAL A 122 7.76 -10.44 33.50
C VAL A 122 6.58 -9.66 32.92
N ARG A 123 5.69 -10.35 32.21
CA ARG A 123 4.49 -9.74 31.61
C ARG A 123 3.45 -9.51 32.71
N SER A 124 3.27 -8.25 33.11
CA SER A 124 2.31 -7.87 34.15
C SER A 124 1.39 -6.77 33.66
N VAL A 125 0.16 -6.74 34.19
CA VAL A 125 -0.83 -5.69 33.92
C VAL A 125 -1.41 -5.21 35.24
N PHE A 126 -1.43 -3.90 35.44
CA PHE A 126 -2.02 -3.22 36.59
C PHE A 126 -3.11 -2.29 36.09
N ILE A 127 -4.34 -2.48 36.58
CA ILE A 127 -5.46 -1.59 36.29
C ILE A 127 -5.67 -0.69 37.50
N ILE A 128 -5.49 0.61 37.30
CA ILE A 128 -5.57 1.65 38.33
C ILE A 128 -6.77 2.53 38.00
N ASP A 129 -7.64 2.79 38.97
CA ASP A 129 -8.84 3.61 38.73
C ASP A 129 -8.59 5.13 38.79
N ASP A 130 -9.64 5.89 38.52
CA ASP A 130 -9.68 7.36 38.52
C ASP A 130 -9.30 7.99 39.87
N LYS A 131 -9.36 7.23 40.97
CA LYS A 131 -8.95 7.62 42.32
C LYS A 131 -7.54 7.16 42.66
N GLN A 132 -6.80 6.63 41.68
CA GLN A 132 -5.47 6.03 41.82
C GLN A 132 -5.45 4.81 42.73
N ILE A 133 -6.55 4.05 42.80
CA ILE A 133 -6.60 2.79 43.53
C ILE A 133 -6.27 1.64 42.58
N LEU A 134 -5.42 0.71 43.02
CA LEU A 134 -5.09 -0.48 42.25
C LEU A 134 -6.26 -1.49 42.30
N ARG A 135 -6.87 -1.78 41.15
CA ARG A 135 -8.09 -2.58 41.02
C ARG A 135 -7.88 -3.97 40.46
N THR A 136 -6.82 -4.22 39.72
CA THR A 136 -6.50 -5.54 39.18
C THR A 136 -5.00 -5.69 38.95
N ILE A 137 -4.49 -6.89 39.17
CA ILE A 137 -3.13 -7.30 38.81
C ILE A 137 -3.22 -8.61 38.03
N LEU A 138 -2.63 -8.66 36.84
CA LEU A 138 -2.47 -9.88 36.04
C LEU A 138 -0.98 -10.19 35.88
N TYR A 139 -0.60 -11.45 36.04
CA TYR A 139 0.77 -11.95 35.80
C TYR A 139 0.75 -13.06 34.76
N TYR A 140 1.64 -12.93 33.78
CA TYR A 140 1.85 -13.90 32.71
C TYR A 140 3.32 -14.32 32.68
N PRO A 141 3.62 -15.58 32.32
CA PRO A 141 4.99 -15.98 32.04
C PRO A 141 5.50 -15.28 30.78
N LEU A 142 6.83 -15.22 30.61
CA LEU A 142 7.49 -14.59 29.46
C LEU A 142 7.01 -15.15 28.10
N THR A 143 6.55 -16.40 28.08
CA THR A 143 6.14 -17.15 26.88
C THR A 143 4.67 -16.94 26.48
N THR A 144 3.83 -16.36 27.33
CA THR A 144 2.38 -16.27 27.08
C THR A 144 1.97 -14.83 26.86
N GLY A 145 1.43 -14.55 25.67
CA GLY A 145 0.87 -13.24 25.33
C GLY A 145 -0.41 -12.92 26.11
N ARG A 146 -0.64 -11.64 26.37
CA ARG A 146 -1.84 -11.09 27.02
C ARG A 146 -3.06 -11.18 26.12
N ASN A 147 -4.23 -11.33 26.74
CA ASN A 147 -5.52 -11.22 26.06
C ASN A 147 -6.07 -9.79 26.23
N ILE A 148 -5.85 -8.92 25.24
CA ILE A 148 -6.24 -7.50 25.31
C ILE A 148 -7.76 -7.32 25.46
N PRO A 149 -8.63 -8.07 24.75
CA PRO A 149 -10.06 -8.08 25.01
C PRO A 149 -10.45 -8.39 26.47
N GLU A 150 -9.71 -9.25 27.15
CA GLU A 150 -9.96 -9.54 28.57
C GLU A 150 -9.63 -8.33 29.46
N ILE A 151 -8.55 -7.60 29.16
CA ILE A 151 -8.19 -6.38 29.89
C ILE A 151 -9.29 -5.33 29.75
N LEU A 152 -9.81 -5.13 28.53
CA LEU A 152 -10.96 -4.25 28.28
C LEU A 152 -12.21 -4.69 29.04
N ARG A 153 -12.54 -6.00 29.00
CA ARG A 153 -13.68 -6.57 29.71
C ARG A 153 -13.59 -6.35 31.23
N ILE A 154 -12.39 -6.49 31.81
CA ILE A 154 -12.17 -6.23 33.24
C ILE A 154 -12.43 -4.76 33.58
N ILE A 155 -11.93 -3.82 32.78
CA ILE A 155 -12.17 -2.38 32.99
C ILE A 155 -13.67 -2.10 32.97
N GLU A 156 -14.39 -2.64 32.00
CA GLU A 156 -15.84 -2.45 31.91
C GLU A 156 -16.60 -3.07 33.07
N ALA A 157 -16.21 -4.26 33.51
CA ALA A 157 -16.82 -4.90 34.67
C ALA A 157 -16.62 -4.04 35.94
N LEU A 158 -15.40 -3.52 36.15
CA LEU A 158 -15.09 -2.65 37.28
C LEU A 158 -15.86 -1.33 37.23
N GLN A 159 -15.88 -0.66 36.08
CA GLN A 159 -16.62 0.59 35.89
C GLN A 159 -18.13 0.39 36.03
N THR A 160 -18.68 -0.73 35.54
CA THR A 160 -20.10 -1.08 35.69
C THR A 160 -20.46 -1.33 37.15
N SER A 161 -19.63 -2.09 37.86
CA SER A 161 -19.78 -2.32 39.30
C SER A 161 -19.78 -1.03 40.11
N ASP A 162 -18.85 -0.11 39.82
CA ASP A 162 -18.75 1.18 40.52
C ASP A 162 -19.92 2.11 40.21
N ARG A 163 -20.32 2.20 38.92
CA ARG A 163 -21.40 3.08 38.46
C ARG A 163 -22.77 2.65 38.98
N ASP A 164 -23.06 1.35 38.90
CA ASP A 164 -24.41 0.81 39.13
C ASP A 164 -24.58 0.13 40.50
N ASN A 165 -23.50 0.00 41.27
CA ASN A 165 -23.47 -0.71 42.54
C ASN A 165 -23.99 -2.16 42.41
N VAL A 166 -23.40 -2.87 41.44
CA VAL A 166 -23.71 -4.26 41.06
C VAL A 166 -22.44 -5.11 41.07
N VAL A 167 -22.58 -6.43 40.99
CA VAL A 167 -21.46 -7.35 40.78
C VAL A 167 -21.64 -8.09 39.46
N THR A 168 -20.56 -8.27 38.71
CA THR A 168 -20.59 -8.95 37.41
C THR A 168 -20.37 -10.46 37.58
N PRO A 169 -21.22 -11.35 37.05
CA PRO A 169 -21.04 -12.80 37.13
C PRO A 169 -19.79 -13.30 36.39
N ALA A 170 -19.46 -14.58 36.59
CA ALA A 170 -18.43 -15.25 35.81
C ALA A 170 -18.75 -15.18 34.30
N ASN A 171 -17.73 -14.96 33.48
CA ASN A 171 -17.84 -14.79 32.03
C ASN A 171 -18.81 -13.67 31.59
N TRP A 172 -19.02 -12.67 32.45
CA TRP A 172 -19.86 -11.53 32.12
C TRP A 172 -19.22 -10.66 31.04
N PHE A 173 -20.05 -10.27 30.07
CA PHE A 173 -19.78 -9.26 29.06
C PHE A 173 -20.84 -8.16 29.12
N PRO A 174 -20.54 -6.94 28.63
CA PRO A 174 -21.49 -5.84 28.57
C PRO A 174 -22.83 -6.24 27.94
N GLY A 175 -23.92 -5.75 28.53
CA GLY A 175 -25.28 -6.10 28.11
C GLY A 175 -25.78 -7.45 28.62
N MET A 176 -24.94 -8.30 29.22
CA MET A 176 -25.39 -9.48 29.95
C MET A 176 -25.96 -9.09 31.33
N PRO A 177 -26.91 -9.84 31.90
CA PRO A 177 -27.43 -9.56 33.24
C PRO A 177 -26.34 -9.47 34.32
N VAL A 178 -26.46 -8.49 35.21
CA VAL A 178 -25.58 -8.27 36.38
C VAL A 178 -26.26 -8.74 37.65
N ILE A 179 -25.50 -8.92 38.73
CA ILE A 179 -26.01 -9.42 40.01
C ILE A 179 -26.08 -8.27 41.04
N LEU A 180 -27.16 -8.24 41.84
CA LEU A 180 -27.26 -7.33 42.98
C LEU A 180 -26.32 -7.78 44.11
N PRO A 181 -25.61 -6.85 44.80
CA PRO A 181 -24.74 -7.19 45.92
C PRO A 181 -25.43 -8.04 46.99
N TYR A 182 -24.69 -8.93 47.63
CA TYR A 182 -25.24 -9.75 48.71
C TYR A 182 -25.51 -8.87 49.94
N PRO A 183 -26.64 -9.09 50.65
CA PRO A 183 -26.94 -8.35 51.86
C PRO A 183 -25.94 -8.71 52.97
N LYS A 184 -25.43 -7.70 53.69
CA LYS A 184 -24.52 -7.89 54.84
C LYS A 184 -25.27 -7.98 56.17
N THR A 185 -26.52 -7.52 56.21
CA THR A 185 -27.37 -7.56 57.41
C THR A 185 -28.70 -8.26 57.12
N TYR A 186 -29.32 -8.81 58.16
CA TYR A 186 -30.65 -9.44 58.04
C TYR A 186 -31.73 -8.43 57.58
N LYS A 187 -31.57 -7.15 57.93
CA LYS A 187 -32.44 -6.06 57.48
C LYS A 187 -32.30 -5.85 55.96
N GLU A 188 -31.08 -5.81 55.44
CA GLU A 188 -30.84 -5.72 53.99
C GLU A 188 -31.38 -6.93 53.24
N LEU A 189 -31.24 -8.14 53.80
CA LEU A 189 -31.80 -9.36 53.22
C LEU A 189 -33.32 -9.25 53.07
N LYS A 190 -34.04 -8.92 54.14
CA LYS A 190 -35.50 -8.73 54.09
C LYS A 190 -35.92 -7.67 53.08
N ASN A 191 -35.19 -6.55 53.02
CA ASN A 191 -35.47 -5.49 52.06
C ASN A 191 -35.25 -5.95 50.61
N LYS A 192 -34.17 -6.71 50.34
CA LYS A 192 -33.85 -7.23 49.01
C LYS A 192 -34.92 -8.22 48.52
N VAL A 193 -35.31 -9.16 49.38
CA VAL A 193 -36.41 -10.12 49.08
C VAL A 193 -37.69 -9.35 48.76
N LYS A 194 -38.10 -8.41 49.62
CA LYS A 194 -39.31 -7.59 49.39
C LYS A 194 -39.26 -6.80 48.07
N LYS A 195 -38.11 -6.23 47.72
CA LYS A 195 -37.91 -5.46 46.48
C LYS A 195 -38.05 -6.34 45.25
N CYS A 196 -37.42 -7.52 45.25
CA CYS A 196 -37.39 -8.43 44.09
C CYS A 196 -38.64 -9.30 43.96
N SER A 197 -39.49 -9.39 45.00
CA SER A 197 -40.78 -10.10 44.95
C SER A 197 -41.95 -9.21 44.50
N SER A 198 -41.72 -7.94 44.17
CA SER A 198 -42.78 -7.05 43.69
C SER A 198 -43.10 -7.27 42.21
N ALA A 199 -44.38 -7.22 41.84
CA ALA A 199 -44.88 -7.54 40.49
C ALA A 199 -44.28 -6.68 39.36
N ASN A 200 -43.67 -5.53 39.70
CA ASN A 200 -43.05 -4.59 38.76
C ASN A 200 -41.51 -4.57 38.84
N SER A 201 -40.86 -5.56 39.46
CA SER A 201 -39.40 -5.59 39.57
C SER A 201 -38.74 -6.34 38.42
N ASN A 202 -37.70 -5.74 37.81
CA ASN A 202 -36.86 -6.39 36.79
C ASN A 202 -35.81 -7.34 37.39
N CYS A 203 -36.14 -8.02 38.50
CA CYS A 203 -35.22 -8.89 39.23
C CYS A 203 -35.54 -10.36 38.93
N SER A 204 -34.54 -11.14 38.52
CA SER A 204 -34.62 -12.59 38.39
C SER A 204 -33.74 -13.24 39.46
N CYS A 205 -34.35 -13.75 40.52
CA CYS A 205 -33.62 -14.33 41.66
C CYS A 205 -33.78 -15.84 41.71
N MET A 206 -32.65 -16.55 41.85
CA MET A 206 -32.66 -17.96 42.24
C MET A 206 -32.81 -18.10 43.76
N ASP A 207 -32.17 -17.21 44.51
CA ASP A 207 -32.27 -17.11 45.97
C ASP A 207 -31.90 -15.69 46.42
N TRP A 208 -32.05 -15.34 47.70
CA TRP A 208 -31.82 -13.99 48.25
C TRP A 208 -30.40 -13.45 48.01
N TYR A 209 -29.40 -14.35 47.90
CA TYR A 209 -28.01 -14.00 47.63
C TYR A 209 -27.68 -13.92 46.13
N LEU A 210 -28.52 -14.48 45.26
CA LEU A 210 -28.30 -14.54 43.81
C LEU A 210 -29.52 -14.00 43.05
N CYS A 211 -29.46 -12.69 42.77
CA CYS A 211 -30.48 -11.95 42.04
C CYS A 211 -29.86 -11.22 40.86
N PHE A 212 -30.28 -11.59 39.65
CA PHE A 212 -29.91 -10.92 38.41
C PHE A 212 -30.84 -9.75 38.13
N VAL A 213 -30.28 -8.69 37.57
CA VAL A 213 -31.00 -7.56 36.98
C VAL A 213 -30.41 -7.25 35.61
N PRO A 214 -31.19 -6.68 34.67
CA PRO A 214 -30.64 -6.20 33.41
C PRO A 214 -29.48 -5.23 33.66
N ASP A 215 -28.42 -5.36 32.86
CA ASP A 215 -27.42 -4.31 32.74
C ASP A 215 -28.10 -3.03 32.22
N LYS A 216 -27.75 -1.89 32.79
CA LYS A 216 -28.24 -0.59 32.31
C LYS A 216 -27.58 -0.17 31.01
N ASN A 217 -26.45 -0.78 30.66
CA ASN A 217 -25.78 -0.58 29.38
C ASN A 217 -26.33 -1.60 28.35
N SER A 218 -26.86 -1.11 27.22
CA SER A 218 -27.45 -1.96 26.17
C SER A 218 -26.53 -2.25 25.00
N GLU A 219 -25.29 -1.75 25.02
CA GLU A 219 -24.33 -1.95 23.93
C GLU A 219 -23.80 -3.39 23.94
N LYS A 220 -23.89 -4.05 22.78
CA LYS A 220 -23.34 -5.39 22.60
C LYS A 220 -21.80 -5.32 22.45
N PRO A 221 -21.06 -6.30 22.99
CA PRO A 221 -19.61 -6.30 22.92
C PRO A 221 -19.09 -6.43 21.48
N ILE A 222 -18.10 -5.62 21.11
CA ILE A 222 -17.31 -5.72 19.86
C ILE A 222 -15.97 -6.42 20.18
N TYR A 223 -16.01 -7.61 20.79
CA TYR A 223 -14.79 -8.37 21.07
C TYR A 223 -14.71 -9.62 20.20
N ASN A 224 -14.23 -9.49 18.97
CA ASN A 224 -13.89 -10.64 18.15
C ASN A 224 -12.41 -11.01 18.36
N SER A 225 -12.15 -12.09 19.11
CA SER A 225 -10.79 -12.57 19.39
C SER A 225 -10.05 -13.07 18.15
N LYS A 226 -10.76 -13.32 17.03
CA LYS A 226 -10.17 -13.77 15.76
C LYS A 226 -9.38 -12.69 15.02
N ASP A 227 -9.65 -11.41 15.27
CA ASP A 227 -9.10 -10.29 14.48
C ASP A 227 -7.81 -9.69 15.07
N CYS A 228 -7.22 -10.29 16.10
CA CYS A 228 -6.08 -9.71 16.82
C CYS A 228 -4.69 -10.16 16.34
N ARG A 229 -4.62 -11.05 15.33
CA ARG A 229 -3.34 -11.43 14.72
C ARG A 229 -3.08 -10.51 13.54
N PRO A 230 -2.13 -9.57 13.61
CA PRO A 230 -1.73 -8.81 12.44
C PRO A 230 -1.19 -9.79 11.40
N GLU A 231 -1.75 -9.77 10.18
CA GLU A 231 -1.14 -10.43 9.04
C GLU A 231 0.04 -9.57 8.60
N ILE A 232 1.22 -9.82 9.18
CA ILE A 232 2.45 -9.05 8.96
C ILE A 232 2.88 -9.07 7.47
N THR A 233 2.36 -10.02 6.70
CA THR A 233 2.58 -10.16 5.24
C THR A 233 1.46 -9.59 4.39
N ASN A 234 0.42 -8.99 4.98
CA ASN A 234 -0.71 -8.47 4.20
C ASN A 234 -0.38 -7.07 3.65
N PRO A 235 -0.34 -6.90 2.31
CA PRO A 235 0.04 -5.64 1.69
C PRO A 235 -0.87 -4.45 2.04
N LYS A 236 -2.05 -4.67 2.64
CA LYS A 236 -2.94 -3.61 3.14
C LYS A 236 -2.41 -2.89 4.38
N PHE A 237 -1.56 -3.55 5.15
CA PHE A 237 -0.99 -3.04 6.41
C PHE A 237 0.49 -2.74 6.27
N GLN A 238 1.06 -2.62 5.07
CA GLN A 238 2.37 -1.98 4.92
C GLN A 238 2.14 -0.49 4.69
N PRO A 239 2.87 0.40 5.39
CA PRO A 239 2.71 1.83 5.16
C PRO A 239 3.02 2.12 3.70
N ILE A 240 2.12 2.86 3.05
CA ILE A 240 2.41 3.48 1.76
C ILE A 240 3.34 4.65 2.09
N ASN A 241 4.63 4.36 2.17
CA ASN A 241 5.64 5.40 2.30
C ASN A 241 6.60 5.33 1.11
N VAL A 242 6.76 6.48 0.46
CA VAL A 242 7.76 6.77 -0.57
C VAL A 242 9.19 6.49 -0.07
N ASP A 243 9.39 6.38 1.24
CA ASP A 243 10.69 6.11 1.87
C ASP A 243 11.22 4.66 1.75
N TYR A 244 10.51 3.73 1.09
CA TYR A 244 11.06 2.38 0.85
C TYR A 244 12.32 2.42 -0.04
N CYS A 245 12.42 3.44 -0.90
CA CYS A 245 13.47 3.60 -1.89
C CYS A 245 13.95 5.07 -1.91
N PRO A 246 14.61 5.58 -0.85
CA PRO A 246 14.88 7.01 -0.65
C PRO A 246 15.74 7.65 -1.76
N ASN A 247 16.34 6.84 -2.63
CA ASN A 247 17.17 7.28 -3.74
C ASN A 247 16.46 7.22 -5.11
N VAL A 248 15.21 6.75 -5.16
CA VAL A 248 14.42 6.68 -6.39
C VAL A 248 13.34 7.75 -6.30
N ASN A 249 13.27 8.60 -7.32
CA ASN A 249 12.16 9.56 -7.49
C ASN A 249 11.35 9.12 -8.71
N PRO A 250 10.27 8.33 -8.52
CA PRO A 250 9.49 7.81 -9.63
C PRO A 250 8.81 8.95 -10.40
N ILE A 251 8.81 8.86 -11.73
CA ILE A 251 8.24 9.87 -12.61
C ILE A 251 6.91 9.42 -13.23
N VAL A 252 6.14 10.39 -13.74
CA VAL A 252 4.86 10.18 -14.42
C VAL A 252 4.96 10.72 -15.84
N MET A 253 4.61 9.90 -16.84
CA MET A 253 4.72 10.30 -18.25
C MET A 253 3.57 9.80 -19.13
N GLU A 254 3.39 10.42 -20.29
CA GLU A 254 2.45 9.93 -21.31
C GLU A 254 3.11 9.87 -22.69
N TYR A 255 2.85 8.78 -23.42
CA TYR A 255 2.93 8.84 -24.87
C TYR A 255 1.77 9.69 -25.40
N VAL A 256 2.03 10.53 -26.40
CA VAL A 256 1.05 11.41 -27.03
C VAL A 256 1.01 11.12 -28.52
N LEU A 257 0.04 10.29 -28.92
CA LEU A 257 -0.25 9.99 -30.32
C LEU A 257 -1.38 10.89 -30.83
N GLY A 258 -1.06 11.80 -31.75
CA GLY A 258 -2.02 12.71 -32.38
C GLY A 258 -2.00 14.12 -31.79
N ASN A 259 -3.16 14.78 -31.76
CA ASN A 259 -3.28 16.18 -31.35
C ASN A 259 -3.08 16.34 -29.83
N PRO A 260 -2.08 17.12 -29.36
CA PRO A 260 -1.74 17.25 -27.94
C PRO A 260 -2.58 18.28 -27.18
N GLN A 261 -3.65 18.82 -27.77
CA GLN A 261 -4.41 19.95 -27.22
C GLN A 261 -4.84 19.80 -25.74
N ASN A 262 -5.16 18.59 -25.29
CA ASN A 262 -5.66 18.33 -23.94
C ASN A 262 -4.59 17.75 -22.99
N VAL A 263 -3.34 17.66 -23.42
CA VAL A 263 -2.23 17.24 -22.54
C VAL A 263 -2.07 18.27 -21.42
N ASP A 264 -2.11 17.82 -20.17
CA ASP A 264 -1.89 18.66 -18.99
C ASP A 264 -0.47 18.45 -18.46
N ALA A 265 0.41 19.42 -18.71
CA ALA A 265 1.80 19.37 -18.27
C ALA A 265 1.94 19.30 -16.74
N GLN A 266 0.98 19.80 -15.96
CA GLN A 266 1.08 19.80 -14.50
C GLN A 266 1.06 18.38 -13.94
N LEU A 267 0.40 17.45 -14.63
CA LEU A 267 0.31 16.05 -14.23
C LEU A 267 1.57 15.23 -14.58
N LEU A 268 2.48 15.78 -15.39
CA LEU A 268 3.52 14.98 -16.06
C LEU A 268 4.92 15.54 -15.82
N ASP A 269 5.89 14.65 -15.65
CA ASP A 269 7.31 14.99 -15.66
C ASP A 269 7.88 14.90 -17.08
N VAL A 270 7.31 14.00 -17.89
CA VAL A 270 7.77 13.73 -19.25
C VAL A 270 6.57 13.55 -20.20
N VAL A 271 6.70 14.05 -21.42
CA VAL A 271 5.80 13.74 -22.55
C VAL A 271 6.59 13.15 -23.70
N ILE A 272 6.08 12.07 -24.29
CA ILE A 272 6.71 11.40 -25.43
C ILE A 272 5.85 11.57 -26.67
N TYR A 273 6.32 12.32 -27.66
CA TYR A 273 5.66 12.45 -28.96
C TYR A 273 5.74 11.14 -29.73
N ALA A 274 4.57 10.61 -30.13
CA ALA A 274 4.43 9.43 -30.97
C ALA A 274 3.88 9.82 -32.35
N PHE A 275 4.57 9.62 -33.47
CA PHE A 275 5.94 9.12 -33.62
C PHE A 275 6.72 9.91 -34.67
N VAL A 276 8.04 9.83 -34.57
CA VAL A 276 8.99 10.08 -35.66
C VAL A 276 9.16 8.79 -36.44
N GLU A 277 9.16 8.87 -37.76
CA GLU A 277 9.22 7.71 -38.64
C GLU A 277 10.54 7.67 -39.44
N ILE A 278 10.85 6.49 -39.97
CA ILE A 278 12.06 6.24 -40.77
C ILE A 278 11.63 6.05 -42.23
N ASN A 279 12.09 6.93 -43.11
CA ASN A 279 11.88 6.78 -44.55
C ASN A 279 12.65 5.56 -45.10
N PRO A 280 12.25 5.02 -46.27
CA PRO A 280 12.97 3.91 -46.90
C PRO A 280 14.45 4.18 -47.22
N ASP A 281 14.86 5.45 -47.31
CA ASP A 281 16.26 5.85 -47.49
C ASP A 281 17.05 5.99 -46.18
N GLY A 282 16.42 5.68 -45.04
CA GLY A 282 16.97 5.76 -43.70
C GLY A 282 16.93 7.16 -43.08
N THR A 283 16.22 8.13 -43.69
CA THR A 283 16.06 9.47 -43.11
C THR A 283 14.93 9.55 -42.09
N LEU A 284 15.12 10.30 -41.01
CA LEU A 284 14.08 10.54 -40.00
C LEU A 284 13.15 11.67 -40.44
N TYR A 285 11.85 11.49 -40.26
CA TYR A 285 10.87 12.54 -40.50
C TYR A 285 9.78 12.58 -39.43
N VAL A 286 9.28 13.78 -39.15
CA VAL A 286 8.19 14.02 -38.20
C VAL A 286 6.89 14.18 -39.00
N PRO A 287 5.94 13.23 -38.95
CA PRO A 287 4.70 13.31 -39.74
C PRO A 287 3.86 14.55 -39.39
N SER A 288 3.83 14.94 -38.12
CA SER A 288 3.09 16.13 -37.65
C SER A 288 3.99 17.09 -36.85
N PRO A 289 4.84 17.89 -37.52
CA PRO A 289 5.77 18.83 -36.86
C PRO A 289 5.08 19.86 -35.97
N THR A 290 3.82 20.20 -36.28
CA THR A 290 3.01 21.13 -35.50
C THR A 290 2.68 20.57 -34.12
N TYR A 291 2.33 19.29 -34.01
CA TYR A 291 2.01 18.65 -32.74
C TYR A 291 3.25 18.51 -31.86
N LEU A 292 4.39 18.11 -32.44
CA LEU A 292 5.65 18.08 -31.71
C LEU A 292 6.03 19.47 -31.16
N ARG A 293 5.88 20.54 -31.96
CA ARG A 293 6.13 21.91 -31.49
C ARG A 293 5.17 22.35 -30.39
N GLN A 294 3.91 21.93 -30.42
CA GLN A 294 2.95 22.22 -29.35
C GLN A 294 3.35 21.54 -28.04
N LEU A 295 3.82 20.29 -28.07
CA LEU A 295 4.36 19.62 -26.90
C LEU A 295 5.60 20.33 -26.33
N VAL A 296 6.52 20.76 -27.19
CA VAL A 296 7.69 21.56 -26.76
C VAL A 296 7.26 22.89 -26.12
N GLN A 297 6.18 23.51 -26.62
CA GLN A 297 5.66 24.75 -26.05
C GLN A 297 5.08 24.59 -24.64
N LEU A 298 4.71 23.38 -24.21
CA LEU A 298 4.27 23.14 -22.82
C LEU A 298 5.38 23.47 -21.80
N LYS A 299 6.65 23.47 -22.21
CA LYS A 299 7.77 23.92 -21.37
C LYS A 299 7.70 25.42 -21.00
N LEU A 300 6.88 26.22 -21.70
CA LEU A 300 6.62 27.60 -21.29
C LEU A 300 5.76 27.67 -20.02
N GLU A 301 4.92 26.66 -19.79
CA GLU A 301 4.05 26.55 -18.61
C GLU A 301 4.74 25.76 -17.49
N LYS A 302 5.50 24.72 -17.84
CA LYS A 302 6.26 23.87 -16.91
C LYS A 302 7.70 23.68 -17.40
N PRO A 303 8.65 24.58 -17.06
CA PRO A 303 10.02 24.55 -17.59
C PRO A 303 10.81 23.27 -17.33
N GLU A 304 10.47 22.54 -16.27
CA GLU A 304 11.05 21.26 -15.89
C GLU A 304 10.52 20.05 -16.69
N LEU A 305 9.42 20.21 -17.44
CA LEU A 305 8.85 19.15 -18.27
C LEU A 305 9.86 18.69 -19.32
N GLN A 306 10.10 17.39 -19.39
CA GLN A 306 10.93 16.81 -20.43
C GLN A 306 10.07 16.42 -21.64
N VAL A 307 10.51 16.82 -22.84
CA VAL A 307 9.81 16.54 -24.10
C VAL A 307 10.69 15.64 -24.96
N ILE A 308 10.23 14.42 -25.17
CA ILE A 308 10.93 13.35 -25.86
C ILE A 308 10.22 13.06 -27.18
N ALA A 309 10.96 12.65 -28.21
CA ALA A 309 10.37 12.12 -29.44
C ALA A 309 10.65 10.63 -29.56
N ALA A 310 9.58 9.82 -29.62
CA ALA A 310 9.69 8.40 -29.92
C ALA A 310 9.88 8.20 -31.43
N ILE A 311 10.90 7.44 -31.80
CA ILE A 311 11.13 6.99 -33.17
C ILE A 311 10.63 5.56 -33.24
N GLY A 312 9.71 5.26 -34.17
CA GLY A 312 9.22 3.89 -34.38
C GLY A 312 7.72 3.70 -34.21
N GLY A 313 7.35 2.75 -33.36
CA GLY A 313 5.99 2.25 -33.16
C GLY A 313 5.64 1.04 -34.03
N TRP A 314 4.60 0.32 -33.63
CA TRP A 314 4.10 -0.87 -34.33
C TRP A 314 3.96 -0.69 -35.85
N GLY A 315 4.72 -1.49 -36.60
CA GLY A 315 4.69 -1.53 -38.07
C GLY A 315 5.69 -0.58 -38.75
N THR A 316 6.44 0.23 -38.00
CA THR A 316 7.48 1.11 -38.55
C THR A 316 8.74 0.30 -38.92
N ASP A 317 9.04 0.22 -40.22
CA ASP A 317 10.23 -0.45 -40.75
C ASP A 317 11.48 0.46 -40.70
N GLY A 318 12.66 -0.11 -40.98
CA GLY A 318 13.90 0.64 -41.15
C GLY A 318 14.91 0.50 -40.01
N PHE A 319 14.50 0.01 -38.84
CA PHE A 319 15.44 -0.20 -37.72
C PHE A 319 16.49 -1.27 -37.98
N SER A 320 16.11 -2.42 -38.56
CA SER A 320 17.08 -3.49 -38.86
C SER A 320 18.19 -2.99 -39.79
N ASP A 321 17.85 -2.21 -40.82
CA ASP A 321 18.81 -1.59 -41.74
C ASP A 321 19.65 -0.51 -41.02
N ALA A 322 19.01 0.33 -40.19
CA ALA A 322 19.70 1.35 -39.39
C ALA A 322 20.70 0.75 -38.39
N ALA A 323 20.41 -0.44 -37.84
CA ALA A 323 21.25 -1.12 -36.86
C ALA A 323 22.38 -1.94 -37.51
N ALA A 324 22.23 -2.37 -38.77
CA ALA A 324 23.06 -3.39 -39.41
C ALA A 324 24.57 -3.11 -39.49
N THR A 325 24.99 -1.85 -39.68
CA THR A 325 26.40 -1.52 -39.91
C THR A 325 26.84 -0.31 -39.08
N PRO A 326 28.15 -0.16 -38.77
CA PRO A 326 28.64 1.04 -38.09
C PRO A 326 28.23 2.34 -38.81
N ALA A 327 28.29 2.36 -40.15
CA ALA A 327 27.93 3.54 -40.93
C ALA A 327 26.44 3.88 -40.81
N SER A 328 25.54 2.89 -40.91
CA SER A 328 24.10 3.12 -40.76
C SER A 328 23.73 3.54 -39.33
N ARG A 329 24.35 2.93 -38.31
CA ARG A 329 24.15 3.30 -36.90
C ARG A 329 24.54 4.75 -36.61
N TYR A 330 25.75 5.17 -37.02
CA TYR A 330 26.16 6.57 -36.83
C TYR A 330 25.37 7.54 -37.69
N ASN A 331 24.84 7.10 -38.85
CA ASN A 331 23.94 7.94 -39.62
C ASN A 331 22.61 8.17 -38.89
N PHE A 332 22.00 7.11 -38.38
CA PHE A 332 20.78 7.18 -37.58
C PHE A 332 21.00 8.05 -36.33
N ALA A 333 22.09 7.83 -35.60
CA ALA A 333 22.41 8.58 -34.39
C ALA A 333 22.62 10.08 -34.63
N ARG A 334 23.28 10.46 -35.73
CA ARG A 334 23.41 11.87 -36.13
C ARG A 334 22.06 12.50 -36.41
N GLN A 335 21.19 11.81 -37.15
CA GLN A 335 19.85 12.33 -37.45
C GLN A 335 19.00 12.48 -36.19
N ALA A 336 19.08 11.55 -35.25
CA ALA A 336 18.39 11.65 -33.98
C ALA A 336 18.87 12.87 -33.15
N ARG A 337 20.19 13.13 -33.13
CA ARG A 337 20.73 14.34 -32.51
C ARG A 337 20.30 15.62 -33.24
N ASP A 338 20.28 15.59 -34.57
CA ASP A 338 19.85 16.75 -35.36
C ASP A 338 18.37 17.05 -35.13
N LEU A 339 17.53 16.02 -34.95
CA LEU A 339 16.13 16.15 -34.52
C LEU A 339 16.01 16.80 -33.14
N VAL A 340 16.79 16.31 -32.15
CA VAL A 340 16.83 16.87 -30.79
C VAL A 340 17.17 18.36 -30.83
N ASN A 341 18.22 18.73 -31.58
CA ASN A 341 18.64 20.12 -31.73
C ASN A 341 17.61 20.98 -32.49
N GLN A 342 16.98 20.43 -33.53
CA GLN A 342 16.04 21.15 -34.39
C GLN A 342 14.76 21.55 -33.62
N TYR A 343 14.25 20.67 -32.77
CA TYR A 343 13.00 20.89 -32.04
C TYR A 343 13.21 21.33 -30.59
N GLY A 344 14.43 21.28 -30.07
CA GLY A 344 14.72 21.61 -28.66
C GLY A 344 14.19 20.53 -27.71
N LEU A 345 14.36 19.26 -28.09
CA LEU A 345 13.93 18.11 -27.29
C LEU A 345 14.91 17.82 -26.15
N ASP A 346 14.44 17.13 -25.12
CA ASP A 346 15.30 16.67 -24.02
C ASP A 346 15.93 15.30 -24.30
N GLY A 347 15.47 14.62 -25.36
CA GLY A 347 16.05 13.38 -25.85
C GLY A 347 15.14 12.61 -26.80
N ILE A 348 15.38 11.31 -26.90
CA ILE A 348 14.65 10.41 -27.80
C ILE A 348 14.22 9.13 -27.08
N ASP A 349 13.20 8.50 -27.61
CA ASP A 349 12.76 7.16 -27.26
C ASP A 349 12.85 6.26 -28.49
N ILE A 350 13.29 5.01 -28.32
CA ILE A 350 13.38 4.03 -29.41
C ILE A 350 12.31 2.97 -29.21
N ASP A 351 11.35 2.95 -30.12
CA ASP A 351 10.23 2.01 -30.12
C ASP A 351 10.31 1.09 -31.35
N TRP A 352 11.28 0.18 -31.33
CA TRP A 352 11.45 -0.85 -32.37
C TRP A 352 10.64 -2.08 -31.98
N GLU A 353 9.58 -2.37 -32.75
CA GLU A 353 8.66 -3.48 -32.48
C GLU A 353 8.70 -4.63 -33.52
N TYR A 354 9.58 -5.64 -33.40
CA TYR A 354 10.66 -5.80 -32.40
C TYR A 354 11.95 -6.30 -33.07
N PRO A 355 13.14 -6.02 -32.51
CA PRO A 355 14.38 -6.58 -33.04
C PRO A 355 14.29 -8.11 -33.15
N GLY A 356 14.67 -8.66 -34.30
CA GLY A 356 14.63 -10.10 -34.57
C GLY A 356 13.22 -10.68 -34.78
N SER A 357 12.17 -9.84 -34.83
CA SER A 357 10.78 -10.26 -35.08
C SER A 357 10.15 -9.50 -36.24
N SER A 358 9.51 -10.24 -37.16
CA SER A 358 8.71 -9.66 -38.24
C SER A 358 7.20 -9.72 -37.96
N ALA A 359 6.79 -9.81 -36.69
CA ALA A 359 5.37 -9.91 -36.31
C ALA A 359 4.54 -8.71 -36.82
N ALA A 360 5.12 -7.52 -36.86
CA ALA A 360 4.48 -6.31 -37.38
C ALA A 360 4.59 -6.16 -38.92
N GLY A 361 5.16 -7.13 -39.63
CA GLY A 361 5.42 -7.05 -41.07
C GLY A 361 6.68 -6.26 -41.46
N ILE A 362 7.51 -5.89 -40.49
CA ILE A 362 8.78 -5.16 -40.69
C ILE A 362 9.96 -6.10 -40.99
N LYS A 363 11.06 -5.56 -41.51
CA LYS A 363 12.30 -6.34 -41.69
C LYS A 363 12.86 -6.73 -40.32
N SER A 364 13.38 -7.95 -40.26
CA SER A 364 14.11 -8.44 -39.10
C SER A 364 15.29 -9.32 -39.51
N SER A 365 16.26 -9.42 -38.63
CA SER A 365 17.47 -10.22 -38.76
C SER A 365 17.82 -10.90 -37.43
N PRO A 366 18.38 -12.12 -37.43
CA PRO A 366 18.89 -12.73 -36.20
C PRO A 366 19.98 -11.90 -35.51
N GLN A 367 20.68 -11.03 -36.24
CA GLN A 367 21.69 -10.12 -35.67
C GLN A 367 21.10 -8.87 -35.01
N ASP A 368 19.78 -8.62 -35.16
CA ASP A 368 19.14 -7.42 -34.64
C ASP A 368 19.30 -7.27 -33.13
N ARG A 369 19.28 -8.38 -32.38
CA ARG A 369 19.47 -8.37 -30.92
C ARG A 369 20.78 -7.71 -30.50
N GLU A 370 21.89 -8.11 -31.12
CA GLU A 370 23.23 -7.56 -30.84
C GLU A 370 23.41 -6.18 -31.49
N ASN A 371 22.89 -6.01 -32.71
CA ASN A 371 22.95 -4.74 -33.43
C ASN A 371 22.15 -3.64 -32.72
N PHE A 372 21.10 -3.98 -31.99
CA PHE A 372 20.32 -3.03 -31.21
C PHE A 372 21.13 -2.44 -30.06
N THR A 373 21.90 -3.26 -29.33
CA THR A 373 22.89 -2.78 -28.34
C THR A 373 23.87 -1.82 -29.00
N LEU A 374 24.42 -2.18 -30.16
CA LEU A 374 25.36 -1.32 -30.88
C LEU A 374 24.73 -0.01 -31.38
N LEU A 375 23.45 -0.02 -31.75
CA LEU A 375 22.69 1.16 -32.16
C LEU A 375 22.50 2.10 -30.97
N LEU A 376 22.10 1.58 -29.81
CA LEU A 376 21.95 2.35 -28.58
C LEU A 376 23.29 2.93 -28.11
N THR A 377 24.39 2.19 -28.26
CA THR A 377 25.75 2.73 -28.02
C THR A 377 26.05 3.91 -28.92
N ALA A 378 25.80 3.79 -30.24
CA ALA A 378 26.02 4.89 -31.17
C ALA A 378 25.13 6.11 -30.87
N LEU A 379 23.89 5.90 -30.43
CA LEU A 379 22.99 6.97 -29.99
C LEU A 379 23.55 7.66 -28.74
N ARG A 380 23.94 6.90 -27.71
CA ARG A 380 24.52 7.46 -26.49
C ARG A 380 25.80 8.23 -26.76
N ASP A 381 26.68 7.73 -27.63
CA ASP A 381 27.92 8.42 -28.03
C ASP A 381 27.65 9.79 -28.67
N VAL A 382 26.61 9.89 -29.50
CA VAL A 382 26.31 11.11 -30.27
C VAL A 382 25.44 12.10 -29.49
N LEU A 383 24.50 11.62 -28.67
CA LEU A 383 23.62 12.43 -27.84
C LEU A 383 24.30 12.90 -26.55
N GLY A 384 25.28 12.14 -26.05
CA GLY A 384 25.93 12.37 -24.75
C GLY A 384 25.10 11.85 -23.57
N ASN A 385 25.68 11.94 -22.37
CA ASN A 385 25.09 11.36 -21.15
C ASN A 385 23.93 12.17 -20.56
N ASN A 386 23.79 13.44 -20.95
CA ASN A 386 22.76 14.33 -20.40
C ASN A 386 21.41 14.22 -21.13
N ALA A 387 21.43 13.79 -22.40
CA ALA A 387 20.21 13.61 -23.17
C ALA A 387 19.46 12.37 -22.69
N TRP A 388 18.14 12.44 -22.69
CA TRP A 388 17.30 11.29 -22.44
C TRP A 388 17.40 10.29 -23.60
N LEU A 389 17.58 9.01 -23.27
CA LEU A 389 17.46 7.88 -24.19
C LEU A 389 16.67 6.78 -23.48
N SER A 390 15.47 6.47 -23.97
CA SER A 390 14.69 5.32 -23.50
C SER A 390 14.42 4.32 -24.62
N VAL A 391 13.97 3.13 -24.22
CA VAL A 391 13.56 2.06 -25.12
C VAL A 391 12.20 1.56 -24.69
N ALA A 392 11.25 1.49 -25.62
CA ALA A 392 9.99 0.79 -25.42
C ALA A 392 10.15 -0.69 -25.75
N GLY A 393 9.56 -1.56 -24.91
CA GLY A 393 9.62 -3.00 -25.11
C GLY A 393 8.82 -3.77 -24.08
N THR A 394 8.81 -5.10 -24.18
CA THR A 394 8.09 -5.99 -23.27
C THR A 394 9.03 -6.66 -22.28
N GLY A 395 8.47 -7.26 -21.22
CA GLY A 395 9.20 -8.08 -20.24
C GLY A 395 8.95 -9.57 -20.39
N ASP A 396 8.39 -10.01 -21.52
CA ASP A 396 8.20 -11.44 -21.74
C ASP A 396 9.51 -12.14 -22.11
N SER A 397 9.52 -13.44 -21.85
CA SER A 397 10.67 -14.32 -22.10
C SER A 397 11.16 -14.32 -23.55
N ALA A 398 10.31 -14.09 -24.56
CA ALA A 398 10.72 -14.08 -25.95
C ALA A 398 11.46 -12.78 -26.30
N TYR A 399 10.97 -11.62 -25.87
CA TYR A 399 11.65 -10.34 -26.08
C TYR A 399 13.03 -10.32 -25.42
N ILE A 400 13.13 -10.74 -24.16
CA ILE A 400 14.39 -10.77 -23.41
C ILE A 400 15.42 -11.71 -24.04
N ARG A 401 14.99 -12.85 -24.58
CA ARG A 401 15.91 -13.81 -25.22
C ARG A 401 16.30 -13.42 -26.64
N ASN A 402 15.34 -12.93 -27.43
CA ASN A 402 15.50 -12.85 -28.88
C ASN A 402 15.63 -11.42 -29.41
N SER A 403 15.20 -10.40 -28.66
CA SER A 403 15.10 -9.03 -29.16
C SER A 403 16.10 -8.07 -28.52
N ALA A 404 16.36 -8.15 -27.21
CA ALA A 404 17.23 -7.19 -26.54
C ALA A 404 18.22 -7.84 -25.57
N GLU A 405 19.44 -7.30 -25.52
CA GLU A 405 20.44 -7.67 -24.52
C GLU A 405 20.25 -6.84 -23.25
N ILE A 406 19.22 -7.15 -22.46
CA ILE A 406 18.77 -6.32 -21.31
C ILE A 406 19.92 -5.79 -20.44
N ALA A 407 20.81 -6.66 -19.97
CA ALA A 407 21.98 -6.27 -19.17
C ALA A 407 22.97 -5.33 -19.90
N ASN A 408 23.12 -5.48 -21.23
CA ASN A 408 24.04 -4.65 -22.02
C ASN A 408 23.43 -3.29 -22.39
N ILE A 409 22.10 -3.21 -22.55
CA ILE A 409 21.42 -1.95 -22.86
C ILE A 409 21.12 -1.11 -21.61
N ALA A 410 20.94 -1.77 -20.45
CA ALA A 410 20.65 -1.10 -19.17
C ALA A 410 21.61 0.06 -18.83
N PRO A 411 22.95 -0.02 -18.99
CA PRO A 411 23.84 1.12 -18.72
C PRO A 411 23.74 2.24 -19.78
N LEU A 412 23.21 1.96 -20.98
CA LEU A 412 23.16 2.92 -22.08
C LEU A 412 21.92 3.82 -22.03
N ILE A 413 20.83 3.34 -21.44
CA ILE A 413 19.53 4.02 -21.43
C ILE A 413 19.25 4.69 -20.08
N ASN A 414 18.38 5.71 -20.09
CA ASN A 414 17.80 6.30 -18.88
C ASN A 414 16.72 5.38 -18.33
N TYR A 415 15.79 4.97 -19.20
CA TYR A 415 14.64 4.16 -18.82
C TYR A 415 14.30 3.10 -19.87
N PHE A 416 13.73 2.00 -19.42
CA PHE A 416 13.04 0.99 -20.21
C PHE A 416 11.53 1.18 -20.00
N ASN A 417 10.83 1.58 -21.07
CA ASN A 417 9.41 1.85 -21.07
C ASN A 417 8.69 0.51 -21.29
N LEU A 418 8.39 -0.19 -20.20
CA LEU A 418 7.78 -1.51 -20.24
C LEU A 418 6.32 -1.39 -20.69
N MET A 419 6.04 -1.83 -21.92
CA MET A 419 4.70 -1.94 -22.49
C MET A 419 3.96 -3.15 -21.90
N SER A 420 3.68 -3.10 -20.60
CA SER A 420 3.04 -4.17 -19.83
C SER A 420 1.51 -4.19 -20.00
N TYR A 421 1.08 -4.17 -21.26
CA TYR A 421 -0.30 -4.27 -21.71
C TYR A 421 -0.35 -5.06 -23.03
N ASP A 422 -1.50 -5.11 -23.69
CA ASP A 422 -1.68 -5.85 -24.95
C ASP A 422 -1.41 -7.36 -24.90
N PHE A 423 -1.47 -7.98 -23.71
CA PHE A 423 -1.23 -9.43 -23.56
C PHE A 423 -2.13 -10.29 -24.45
N THR A 424 -3.32 -9.79 -24.81
CA THR A 424 -4.29 -10.49 -25.66
C THR A 424 -4.31 -10.02 -27.12
N ALA A 425 -3.39 -9.16 -27.56
CA ALA A 425 -3.41 -8.56 -28.90
C ALA A 425 -3.25 -9.56 -30.05
N GLY A 426 -2.67 -10.74 -29.81
CA GLY A 426 -2.60 -11.84 -30.79
C GLY A 426 -3.69 -12.90 -30.62
N GLU A 427 -4.52 -12.81 -29.58
CA GLU A 427 -5.38 -13.90 -29.14
C GLU A 427 -6.83 -13.76 -29.65
N THR A 428 -7.46 -14.91 -29.92
CA THR A 428 -8.89 -15.00 -30.28
C THR A 428 -9.60 -16.06 -29.43
N GLY A 429 -10.92 -16.18 -29.57
CA GLY A 429 -11.70 -17.16 -28.81
C GLY A 429 -11.65 -16.92 -27.30
N GLU A 430 -11.47 -17.99 -26.53
CA GLU A 430 -11.45 -17.92 -25.06
C GLU A 430 -10.16 -17.29 -24.51
N ASN A 431 -9.02 -17.42 -25.21
CA ASN A 431 -7.78 -16.74 -24.85
C ASN A 431 -7.87 -15.22 -25.09
N GLY A 432 -8.62 -14.80 -26.12
CA GLY A 432 -8.90 -13.37 -26.33
C GLY A 432 -9.82 -12.75 -25.28
N ARG A 433 -10.47 -13.56 -24.43
CA ARG A 433 -11.35 -13.13 -23.33
C ARG A 433 -10.63 -13.17 -21.98
N LYS A 434 -9.42 -12.63 -21.97
CA LYS A 434 -8.54 -12.54 -20.81
C LYS A 434 -8.10 -11.10 -20.58
N HIS A 435 -7.50 -10.84 -19.44
CA HIS A 435 -6.96 -9.53 -19.10
C HIS A 435 -5.82 -9.15 -20.05
N GLN A 436 -5.81 -7.89 -20.50
CA GLN A 436 -4.74 -7.37 -21.36
C GLN A 436 -3.57 -6.76 -20.59
N ALA A 437 -3.77 -6.42 -19.31
CA ALA A 437 -2.82 -5.65 -18.50
C ALA A 437 -2.99 -5.93 -17.00
N ASN A 438 -3.26 -7.20 -16.64
CA ASN A 438 -3.38 -7.63 -15.25
C ASN A 438 -2.08 -7.40 -14.47
N LEU A 439 -2.20 -6.87 -13.25
CA LEU A 439 -1.05 -6.63 -12.38
C LEU A 439 -0.44 -7.96 -11.91
N TYR A 440 -1.30 -8.87 -11.47
CA TYR A 440 -0.91 -10.23 -11.05
C TYR A 440 -1.66 -11.30 -11.87
N PRO A 441 -1.22 -12.56 -11.85
CA PRO A 441 -1.92 -13.66 -12.50
C PRO A 441 -3.26 -14.00 -11.83
N SER A 442 -4.25 -14.39 -12.64
CA SER A 442 -5.54 -14.95 -12.20
C SER A 442 -6.08 -15.95 -13.22
N ASP A 443 -7.20 -16.62 -12.90
CA ASP A 443 -7.94 -17.48 -13.84
C ASP A 443 -8.40 -16.73 -15.11
N LEU A 444 -8.52 -15.41 -15.05
CA LEU A 444 -8.88 -14.54 -16.18
C LEU A 444 -7.66 -13.93 -16.89
N SER A 445 -6.45 -14.37 -16.55
CA SER A 445 -5.20 -13.92 -17.17
C SER A 445 -4.64 -15.00 -18.11
N LEU A 446 -3.76 -14.61 -19.04
CA LEU A 446 -2.99 -15.58 -19.82
C LEU A 446 -1.82 -16.13 -18.97
N PRO A 447 -1.50 -17.43 -19.05
CA PRO A 447 -0.38 -18.00 -18.30
C PRO A 447 0.95 -17.34 -18.69
N GLY A 448 1.70 -16.86 -17.69
CA GLY A 448 3.00 -16.19 -17.89
C GLY A 448 2.90 -14.74 -18.37
N TYR A 449 1.71 -14.14 -18.39
CA TYR A 449 1.49 -12.74 -18.72
C TYR A 449 0.83 -12.02 -17.54
N SER A 450 1.65 -11.30 -16.79
CA SER A 450 1.24 -10.28 -15.84
C SER A 450 2.30 -9.19 -15.79
N ILE A 451 1.93 -8.00 -15.30
CA ILE A 451 2.89 -6.92 -15.10
C ILE A 451 4.00 -7.38 -14.13
N ASP A 452 3.64 -8.08 -13.06
CA ASP A 452 4.60 -8.61 -12.10
C ASP A 452 5.60 -9.59 -12.74
N ASP A 453 5.13 -10.52 -13.58
CA ASP A 453 6.00 -11.44 -14.31
C ASP A 453 6.97 -10.66 -15.22
N MET A 454 6.48 -9.66 -15.95
CA MET A 454 7.30 -8.86 -16.88
C MET A 454 8.38 -8.05 -16.17
N VAL A 455 8.03 -7.41 -15.04
CA VAL A 455 8.98 -6.63 -14.25
C VAL A 455 10.06 -7.55 -13.67
N ASN A 456 9.67 -8.67 -13.08
CA ASN A 456 10.61 -9.64 -12.49
C ASN A 456 11.56 -10.22 -13.56
N ASN A 457 11.04 -10.58 -14.74
CA ASN A 457 11.88 -11.07 -15.83
C ASN A 457 12.93 -10.04 -16.29
N LEU A 458 12.57 -8.76 -16.37
CA LEU A 458 13.52 -7.69 -16.74
C LEU A 458 14.61 -7.52 -15.68
N ILE A 459 14.24 -7.54 -14.39
CA ILE A 459 15.18 -7.44 -13.27
C ILE A 459 16.14 -8.64 -13.27
N GLU A 460 15.61 -9.85 -13.43
CA GLU A 460 16.41 -11.08 -13.53
C GLU A 460 17.36 -11.05 -14.75
N ALA A 461 16.95 -10.41 -15.84
CA ALA A 461 17.76 -10.21 -17.03
C ALA A 461 18.78 -9.06 -16.93
N GLY A 462 18.81 -8.34 -15.80
CA GLY A 462 19.81 -7.33 -15.47
C GLY A 462 19.37 -5.87 -15.63
N MET A 463 18.07 -5.58 -15.76
CA MET A 463 17.56 -4.21 -15.73
C MET A 463 17.42 -3.72 -14.28
N PRO A 464 18.07 -2.61 -13.87
CA PRO A 464 17.81 -2.00 -12.57
C PRO A 464 16.35 -1.59 -12.44
N SER A 465 15.73 -1.84 -11.28
CA SER A 465 14.30 -1.57 -11.06
C SER A 465 13.97 -0.10 -11.30
N GLU A 466 14.84 0.80 -10.86
CA GLU A 466 14.70 2.25 -10.98
C GLU A 466 14.76 2.76 -12.43
N LYS A 467 15.13 1.90 -13.39
CA LYS A 467 15.07 2.21 -14.83
C LYS A 467 13.82 1.70 -15.51
N ILE A 468 12.97 0.92 -14.84
CA ILE A 468 11.73 0.40 -15.44
C ILE A 468 10.61 1.40 -15.23
N LEU A 469 9.96 1.83 -16.32
CA LEU A 469 8.71 2.60 -16.28
C LEU A 469 7.55 1.64 -16.59
N LEU A 470 6.56 1.57 -15.69
CA LEU A 470 5.43 0.66 -15.81
C LEU A 470 4.36 1.25 -16.76
N GLY A 471 4.02 0.53 -17.82
CA GLY A 471 3.04 0.97 -18.81
C GLY A 471 1.59 0.65 -18.44
N VAL A 472 0.69 1.63 -18.65
CA VAL A 472 -0.75 1.54 -18.41
C VAL A 472 -1.52 1.85 -19.71
N PRO A 473 -2.44 0.98 -20.15
CA PRO A 473 -3.28 1.25 -21.31
C PRO A 473 -4.45 2.15 -20.97
N PHE A 474 -4.57 3.29 -21.64
CA PHE A 474 -5.76 4.17 -21.58
C PHE A 474 -6.84 3.75 -22.57
N TYR A 475 -6.92 2.44 -22.86
CA TYR A 475 -7.89 1.83 -23.74
C TYR A 475 -8.26 0.44 -23.23
N GLY A 476 -9.46 -0.01 -23.59
CA GLY A 476 -9.88 -1.39 -23.40
C GLY A 476 -9.59 -2.26 -24.61
N ARG A 477 -9.36 -3.55 -24.36
CA ARG A 477 -9.15 -4.59 -25.37
C ARG A 477 -10.04 -5.81 -25.14
N LEU A 478 -10.48 -6.42 -26.24
CA LEU A 478 -11.01 -7.79 -26.27
C LEU A 478 -10.32 -8.56 -27.39
N GLY A 479 -9.27 -9.31 -27.03
CA GLY A 479 -8.46 -10.07 -27.96
C GLY A 479 -7.81 -9.21 -29.06
N ALA A 480 -7.56 -9.84 -30.20
CA ALA A 480 -6.92 -9.21 -31.34
C ALA A 480 -7.78 -8.18 -32.09
N THR A 481 -9.10 -8.19 -31.92
CA THR A 481 -10.01 -7.54 -32.88
C THR A 481 -10.68 -6.27 -32.37
N ILE A 482 -10.76 -6.05 -31.06
CA ILE A 482 -11.49 -4.91 -30.50
C ILE A 482 -10.59 -4.15 -29.55
N THR A 483 -10.41 -2.86 -29.85
CA THR A 483 -9.85 -1.84 -28.95
C THR A 483 -10.79 -0.65 -28.87
N LYS A 484 -10.88 -0.01 -27.71
CA LYS A 484 -11.72 1.17 -27.44
C LYS A 484 -11.00 2.11 -26.48
N SER A 485 -10.87 3.38 -26.82
CA SER A 485 -10.32 4.40 -25.91
C SER A 485 -11.10 4.46 -24.60
N TYR A 486 -10.47 4.92 -23.52
CA TYR A 486 -11.15 5.10 -22.24
C TYR A 486 -12.36 6.05 -22.36
N ASP A 487 -12.25 7.10 -23.17
CA ASP A 487 -13.37 7.98 -23.50
C ASP A 487 -14.55 7.24 -24.14
N GLU A 488 -14.29 6.34 -25.10
CA GLU A 488 -15.34 5.49 -25.68
C GLU A 488 -15.93 4.55 -24.64
N LEU A 489 -15.10 3.96 -23.77
CA LEU A 489 -15.54 3.08 -22.68
C LEU A 489 -16.48 3.82 -21.72
N ARG A 490 -16.08 4.99 -21.23
CA ARG A 490 -16.93 5.83 -20.36
C ARG A 490 -18.22 6.24 -21.05
N LYS A 491 -18.15 6.59 -22.33
CA LYS A 491 -19.33 7.06 -23.08
C LYS A 491 -20.33 5.95 -23.32
N ASN A 492 -19.88 4.76 -23.72
CA ASN A 492 -20.74 3.73 -24.32
C ASN A 492 -20.74 2.37 -23.59
N TYR A 493 -19.78 2.07 -22.72
CA TYR A 493 -19.59 0.72 -22.19
C TYR A 493 -19.73 0.66 -20.66
N ILE A 494 -18.92 1.39 -19.89
CA ILE A 494 -18.89 1.28 -18.42
C ILE A 494 -20.29 1.54 -17.83
N ASN A 495 -20.89 0.48 -17.25
CA ASN A 495 -22.25 0.45 -16.70
C ASN A 495 -23.34 1.00 -17.66
N LYS A 496 -23.18 0.76 -18.96
CA LYS A 496 -24.08 1.24 -20.03
C LYS A 496 -24.33 0.13 -21.04
N ASN A 497 -25.42 0.23 -21.82
CA ASN A 497 -25.69 -0.66 -22.96
C ASN A 497 -25.60 -2.18 -22.65
N GLY A 498 -25.96 -2.56 -21.42
CA GLY A 498 -25.91 -3.94 -20.91
C GLY A 498 -24.51 -4.47 -20.57
N TYR A 499 -23.50 -3.60 -20.53
CA TYR A 499 -22.18 -3.89 -19.98
C TYR A 499 -22.15 -3.52 -18.50
N GLU A 500 -21.60 -4.40 -17.68
CA GLU A 500 -21.45 -4.23 -16.24
C GLU A 500 -19.97 -4.31 -15.87
N VAL A 501 -19.53 -3.47 -14.94
CA VAL A 501 -18.17 -3.52 -14.40
C VAL A 501 -18.05 -4.67 -13.42
N ALA A 502 -16.98 -5.44 -13.56
CA ALA A 502 -16.51 -6.40 -12.59
C ALA A 502 -15.04 -6.11 -12.28
N PHE A 503 -14.56 -6.58 -11.12
CA PHE A 503 -13.19 -6.39 -10.68
C PHE A 503 -12.59 -7.73 -10.27
N ASP A 504 -11.47 -8.10 -10.90
CA ASP A 504 -10.73 -9.29 -10.55
C ASP A 504 -9.79 -8.96 -9.39
N LYS A 505 -10.15 -9.39 -8.18
CA LYS A 505 -9.37 -9.11 -6.97
C LYS A 505 -8.00 -9.78 -6.96
N GLN A 506 -7.85 -10.90 -7.67
CA GLN A 506 -6.58 -11.61 -7.75
C GLN A 506 -5.64 -10.91 -8.74
N ALA A 507 -6.15 -10.58 -9.94
CA ALA A 507 -5.38 -9.87 -10.97
C ALA A 507 -5.21 -8.37 -10.71
N GLN A 508 -6.01 -7.80 -9.79
CA GLN A 508 -6.05 -6.39 -9.43
C GLN A 508 -6.38 -5.44 -10.59
N VAL A 509 -7.32 -5.85 -11.45
CA VAL A 509 -7.77 -5.07 -12.61
C VAL A 509 -9.28 -5.16 -12.85
N PRO A 510 -9.89 -4.10 -13.42
CA PRO A 510 -11.28 -4.14 -13.83
C PRO A 510 -11.46 -4.86 -15.17
N TYR A 511 -12.68 -5.32 -15.41
CA TYR A 511 -13.13 -5.81 -16.71
C TYR A 511 -14.63 -5.57 -16.87
N LEU A 512 -15.12 -5.66 -18.09
CA LEU A 512 -16.55 -5.58 -18.38
C LEU A 512 -17.11 -6.96 -18.68
N VAL A 513 -18.30 -7.21 -18.16
CA VAL A 513 -19.13 -8.36 -18.51
C VAL A 513 -20.38 -7.93 -19.27
N LYS A 514 -20.84 -8.77 -20.18
CA LYS A 514 -22.13 -8.62 -20.86
C LYS A 514 -22.77 -9.98 -21.03
N ASN A 515 -23.99 -10.15 -20.55
CA ASN A 515 -24.69 -11.45 -20.50
C ASN A 515 -23.85 -12.55 -19.81
N GLY A 516 -23.17 -12.20 -18.71
CA GLY A 516 -22.31 -13.11 -17.94
C GLY A 516 -20.99 -13.50 -18.60
N LYS A 517 -20.61 -12.88 -19.73
CA LYS A 517 -19.36 -13.16 -20.45
C LYS A 517 -18.41 -11.98 -20.38
N PHE A 518 -17.11 -12.26 -20.28
CA PHE A 518 -16.04 -11.28 -20.41
C PHE A 518 -16.06 -10.63 -21.80
N VAL A 519 -16.04 -9.29 -21.85
CA VAL A 519 -16.15 -8.54 -23.11
C VAL A 519 -15.24 -7.31 -23.20
N MET A 520 -14.52 -6.94 -22.15
CA MET A 520 -13.49 -5.89 -22.22
C MET A 520 -12.54 -5.99 -21.04
N SER A 521 -11.24 -5.94 -21.28
CA SER A 521 -10.20 -5.68 -20.27
C SER A 521 -9.74 -4.24 -20.41
N TYR A 522 -9.57 -3.50 -19.32
CA TYR A 522 -9.11 -2.10 -19.35
C TYR A 522 -8.50 -1.73 -17.99
N ASP A 523 -8.02 -0.50 -17.86
CA ASP A 523 -7.58 0.08 -16.60
C ASP A 523 -8.50 1.22 -16.15
N ASP A 524 -8.70 1.33 -14.83
CA ASP A 524 -9.44 2.40 -14.18
C ASP A 524 -8.64 3.02 -13.04
N ALA A 525 -9.22 3.98 -12.32
CA ALA A 525 -8.54 4.65 -11.22
C ALA A 525 -8.08 3.69 -10.10
N LEU A 526 -8.81 2.60 -9.85
CA LEU A 526 -8.43 1.62 -8.83
C LEU A 526 -7.26 0.77 -9.30
N SER A 527 -7.27 0.24 -10.52
CA SER A 527 -6.11 -0.52 -11.02
C SER A 527 -4.88 0.36 -11.21
N ILE A 528 -5.06 1.62 -11.64
CA ILE A 528 -3.97 2.60 -11.72
C ILE A 528 -3.39 2.87 -10.34
N PHE A 529 -4.22 3.06 -9.31
CA PHE A 529 -3.72 3.19 -7.93
C PHE A 529 -2.89 1.97 -7.52
N LEU A 530 -3.40 0.75 -7.75
CA LEU A 530 -2.69 -0.49 -7.41
C LEU A 530 -1.37 -0.64 -8.18
N LYS A 531 -1.32 -0.23 -9.44
CA LYS A 531 -0.09 -0.18 -10.25
C LYS A 531 0.88 0.90 -9.76
N GLY A 532 0.41 2.07 -9.36
CA GLY A 532 1.23 3.09 -8.70
C GLY A 532 1.81 2.59 -7.38
N GLN A 533 1.02 1.87 -6.58
CA GLN A 533 1.54 1.20 -5.38
C GLN A 533 2.60 0.15 -5.71
N TYR A 534 2.44 -0.58 -6.81
CA TYR A 534 3.44 -1.52 -7.29
C TYR A 534 4.75 -0.82 -7.67
N VAL A 535 4.68 0.32 -8.37
CA VAL A 535 5.85 1.16 -8.70
C VAL A 535 6.60 1.58 -7.44
N LEU A 536 5.89 2.14 -6.45
CA LEU A 536 6.49 2.62 -5.21
C LEU A 536 7.14 1.49 -4.39
N ARG A 537 6.45 0.34 -4.26
CA ARG A 537 6.92 -0.79 -3.45
C ARG A 537 8.11 -1.53 -4.05
N ASN A 538 8.21 -1.55 -5.38
CA ASN A 538 9.26 -2.27 -6.10
C ASN A 538 10.39 -1.35 -6.58
N CYS A 539 10.46 -0.11 -6.08
CA CYS A 539 11.47 0.87 -6.46
C CYS A 539 11.59 1.06 -7.98
N LEU A 540 10.45 1.09 -8.69
CA LEU A 540 10.46 1.32 -10.13
C LEU A 540 10.72 2.78 -10.47
N GLY A 541 11.19 3.04 -11.68
CA GLY A 541 11.53 4.38 -12.15
C GLY A 541 10.33 5.30 -12.34
N GLY A 542 9.11 4.76 -12.40
CA GLY A 542 7.91 5.54 -12.67
C GLY A 542 6.81 4.76 -13.38
N ILE A 543 5.84 5.49 -13.90
CA ILE A 543 4.64 4.98 -14.55
C ILE A 543 4.33 5.79 -15.82
N PHE A 544 3.76 5.15 -16.84
CA PHE A 544 3.37 5.83 -18.06
C PHE A 544 2.06 5.35 -18.68
N SER A 545 1.44 6.23 -19.47
CA SER A 545 0.23 5.90 -20.25
C SER A 545 0.50 5.68 -21.73
N TRP A 546 -0.25 4.74 -22.31
CA TRP A 546 -0.50 4.63 -23.74
C TRP A 546 -2.02 4.76 -24.01
N THR A 547 -2.54 5.88 -24.49
CA THR A 547 -1.90 7.18 -24.75
C THR A 547 -2.83 8.29 -24.27
N SER A 548 -2.26 9.47 -23.98
CA SER A 548 -2.97 10.67 -23.50
C SER A 548 -4.25 10.98 -24.29
N THR A 549 -4.23 10.83 -25.62
CA THR A 549 -5.38 11.17 -26.48
C THR A 549 -6.58 10.21 -26.36
N TYR A 550 -6.47 9.13 -25.59
CA TYR A 550 -7.58 8.21 -25.31
C TYR A 550 -8.34 8.54 -24.01
N ASP A 551 -7.87 9.54 -23.28
CA ASP A 551 -8.47 10.07 -22.05
C ASP A 551 -8.45 11.61 -22.10
N GLN A 552 -9.24 12.21 -23.01
CA GLN A 552 -9.19 13.64 -23.29
C GLN A 552 -9.59 14.54 -22.09
N ALA A 553 -10.17 13.95 -21.05
CA ALA A 553 -10.53 14.61 -19.81
C ALA A 553 -9.47 14.44 -18.69
N ASN A 554 -8.33 13.80 -18.98
CA ASN A 554 -7.22 13.53 -18.06
C ASN A 554 -7.64 12.82 -16.76
N ILE A 555 -8.66 11.97 -16.82
CA ILE A 555 -9.20 11.28 -15.64
C ILE A 555 -8.23 10.20 -15.15
N LEU A 556 -7.76 9.38 -16.08
CA LEU A 556 -6.76 8.36 -15.82
C LEU A 556 -5.38 8.99 -15.65
N ALA A 557 -5.05 10.03 -16.43
CA ALA A 557 -3.79 10.76 -16.28
C ALA A 557 -3.66 11.37 -14.86
N LYS A 558 -4.74 11.98 -14.34
CA LYS A 558 -4.78 12.49 -12.96
C LYS A 558 -4.61 11.36 -11.95
N SER A 559 -5.34 10.26 -12.11
CA SER A 559 -5.22 9.09 -11.22
C SER A 559 -3.80 8.52 -11.22
N MET A 560 -3.13 8.53 -12.37
CA MET A 560 -1.75 8.06 -12.52
C MET A 560 -0.79 8.98 -11.77
N ASN A 561 -0.93 10.31 -11.90
CA ASN A 561 -0.16 11.29 -11.15
C ASN A 561 -0.35 11.13 -9.62
N GLU A 562 -1.59 11.15 -9.15
CA GLU A 562 -1.90 11.04 -7.72
C GLU A 562 -1.48 9.68 -7.14
N SER A 563 -1.44 8.61 -7.95
CA SER A 563 -0.97 7.30 -7.50
C SER A 563 0.51 7.28 -7.09
N ILE A 564 1.31 8.19 -7.65
CA ILE A 564 2.74 8.34 -7.36
C ILE A 564 2.97 9.44 -6.32
N TYR A 565 2.40 10.63 -6.55
CA TYR A 565 2.73 11.82 -5.76
C TYR A 565 1.80 12.06 -4.57
N GLU A 566 0.54 11.63 -4.64
CA GLU A 566 -0.48 11.86 -3.61
C GLU A 566 -1.27 10.59 -3.24
N PRO A 567 -0.62 9.44 -2.99
CA PRO A 567 -1.31 8.14 -2.93
C PRO A 567 -2.33 8.04 -1.79
N ASN A 568 -2.13 8.78 -0.68
CA ASN A 568 -3.08 8.83 0.43
C ASN A 568 -4.38 9.58 0.06
N ILE A 569 -4.28 10.61 -0.78
CA ILE A 569 -5.43 11.39 -1.26
C ILE A 569 -6.24 10.50 -2.20
N LEU A 570 -5.58 9.92 -3.21
CA LEU A 570 -6.24 9.02 -4.17
C LEU A 570 -6.87 7.82 -3.47
N LYS A 571 -6.21 7.22 -2.48
CA LYS A 571 -6.79 6.13 -1.67
C LYS A 571 -8.10 6.57 -1.00
N GLY A 572 -8.12 7.76 -0.38
CA GLY A 572 -9.30 8.31 0.27
C GLY A 572 -10.45 8.56 -0.71
N GLU A 573 -10.16 9.03 -1.93
CA GLU A 573 -11.16 9.19 -2.99
C GLU A 573 -11.72 7.83 -3.46
N LEU A 574 -10.84 6.85 -3.68
CA LEU A 574 -11.23 5.51 -4.12
C LEU A 574 -12.05 4.77 -3.06
N GLU A 575 -11.74 4.91 -1.77
CA GLU A 575 -12.52 4.28 -0.70
C GLU A 575 -13.96 4.80 -0.62
N GLN A 576 -14.22 6.03 -1.07
CA GLN A 576 -15.58 6.57 -1.19
C GLN A 576 -16.38 5.94 -2.34
N VAL A 577 -15.70 5.52 -3.41
CA VAL A 577 -16.32 4.95 -4.61
C VAL A 577 -16.46 3.43 -4.51
N PHE A 578 -15.38 2.75 -4.08
CA PHE A 578 -15.27 1.29 -4.09
C PHE A 578 -15.47 0.65 -2.70
N GLY A 579 -15.59 1.45 -1.64
CA GLY A 579 -15.57 0.98 -0.25
C GLY A 579 -14.15 0.73 0.25
N GLN A 580 -14.00 0.29 1.52
CA GLN A 580 -12.68 -0.04 2.07
C GLN A 580 -12.08 -1.26 1.35
N PHE A 581 -10.86 -1.12 0.84
CA PHE A 581 -10.14 -2.17 0.10
C PHE A 581 -8.74 -2.43 0.61
#